data_AF-A0A7W7G3Y1-F1
#
_entry.id   AF-A0A7W7G3Y1-F1
#
_cell.length_a   1.000
_cell.length_b   1.000
_cell.length_c   1.000
_cell.angle_alpha   90.00
_cell.angle_beta   90.00
_cell.angle_gamma   90.00
#
_symmetry.space_group_name_H-M   'P 1'
#
loop_
_entity.id
_entity.type
_entity.pdbx_description
1 polymer ?
#
loop_
_entity_poly.entity_id
_entity_poly.type
_entity_poly.pdbx_seq_one_letter_code
_entity_poly.pdbx_strand_id
1 'polypeptide(L)'
;MRHSIRAVAVVATLAASGIVFASTPASADAPVEAFACAISVTAPQKLGTSTIRVTGNRNTDCGTGNSTLNLQRQQIPGFWETVASRTLSGGGFGSLDFNCNGRGTQTYRGQQVARQVGGTTLVKNSSNVRITCSG
;
A
#
# COMPACT_ATOMS: atom_id res chain seq x y z
N MET A 1 6.76 5.40 -58.04
CA MET A 1 7.44 6.54 -57.40
C MET A 1 7.96 6.10 -56.03
N ARG A 2 9.23 6.44 -55.75
CA ARG A 2 9.87 6.59 -54.42
C ARG A 2 9.97 5.32 -53.55
N HIS A 3 11.03 4.52 -53.73
CA HIS A 3 12.38 4.62 -53.13
C HIS A 3 12.42 4.32 -51.62
N SER A 4 13.01 3.15 -51.35
CA SER A 4 13.58 2.65 -50.10
C SER A 4 14.49 3.67 -49.40
N ILE A 5 14.83 3.42 -48.14
CA ILE A 5 16.22 3.13 -47.70
C ILE A 5 16.24 2.95 -46.18
N ARG A 6 16.83 1.83 -45.75
CA ARG A 6 17.14 1.49 -44.36
C ARG A 6 18.26 2.40 -43.86
N ALA A 7 18.06 3.10 -42.75
CA ALA A 7 19.10 3.88 -42.12
C ALA A 7 20.05 2.95 -41.33
N VAL A 8 21.28 2.91 -41.79
CA VAL A 8 22.44 2.25 -41.17
C VAL A 8 22.86 3.06 -39.95
N ALA A 9 23.03 2.39 -38.81
CA ALA A 9 23.59 2.97 -37.61
C ALA A 9 25.07 3.31 -37.82
N VAL A 10 25.42 4.59 -37.72
CA VAL A 10 26.82 5.05 -37.68
C VAL A 10 27.20 5.25 -36.22
N VAL A 11 28.12 4.42 -35.75
CA VAL A 11 28.74 4.49 -34.42
C VAL A 11 29.70 5.67 -34.37
N ALA A 12 29.60 6.43 -33.29
CA ALA A 12 30.40 7.60 -32.98
C ALA A 12 31.85 7.25 -32.64
N THR A 13 32.81 8.13 -32.97
CA THR A 13 34.06 8.20 -32.19
C THR A 13 34.68 9.61 -32.24
N LEU A 14 34.74 10.20 -31.04
CA LEU A 14 35.68 11.15 -30.44
C LEU A 14 36.31 12.29 -31.26
N ALA A 15 36.19 13.50 -30.72
CA ALA A 15 37.37 14.33 -30.42
C ALA A 15 37.04 15.33 -29.31
N ALA A 16 37.84 15.30 -28.25
CA ALA A 16 37.84 16.26 -27.17
C ALA A 16 38.56 17.55 -27.59
N SER A 17 38.03 18.72 -27.25
CA SER A 17 38.80 19.95 -26.99
C SER A 17 37.92 20.91 -26.19
N GLY A 18 38.51 21.53 -25.17
CA GLY A 18 37.78 22.12 -24.06
C GLY A 18 36.93 23.35 -24.40
N ILE A 19 35.86 23.47 -23.62
CA ILE A 19 35.34 24.77 -23.19
C ILE A 19 35.06 24.64 -21.70
N VAL A 20 35.80 25.38 -20.88
CA VAL A 20 35.52 25.53 -19.45
C VAL A 20 34.40 26.55 -19.34
N PHE A 21 33.15 26.09 -19.48
CA PHE A 21 32.05 26.78 -18.82
C PHE A 21 32.10 26.35 -17.36
N ALA A 22 32.36 27.30 -16.46
CA ALA A 22 32.06 27.13 -15.05
C ALA A 22 30.54 26.92 -14.93
N SER A 23 30.11 25.67 -15.08
CA SER A 23 28.82 25.22 -14.60
C SER A 23 28.86 25.43 -13.09
N THR A 24 28.31 26.57 -12.64
CA THR A 24 27.68 26.62 -11.32
C THR A 24 26.95 25.29 -11.16
N PRO A 25 27.25 24.47 -10.13
CA PRO A 25 26.51 23.25 -9.95
C PRO A 25 25.06 23.67 -9.89
N ALA A 26 24.30 23.33 -10.96
CA ALA A 26 22.86 23.30 -10.86
C ALA A 26 22.66 22.42 -9.64
N SER A 27 22.20 23.06 -8.56
CA SER A 27 21.84 22.37 -7.35
C SER A 27 20.82 21.37 -7.86
N ALA A 28 21.25 20.13 -8.03
CA ALA A 28 20.34 19.05 -8.33
C ALA A 28 19.36 19.16 -7.19
N ASP A 29 18.14 19.62 -7.49
CA ASP A 29 17.02 19.49 -6.58
C ASP A 29 17.11 18.07 -6.10
N ALA A 30 17.55 17.89 -4.85
CA ALA A 30 17.59 16.59 -4.23
C ALA A 30 16.19 16.03 -4.47
N PRO A 31 16.05 14.79 -4.99
CA PRO A 31 14.73 14.22 -5.17
C PRO A 31 14.03 14.42 -3.84
N VAL A 32 13.01 15.28 -3.83
CA VAL A 32 12.19 15.49 -2.64
C VAL A 32 11.64 14.10 -2.41
N GLU A 33 12.19 13.40 -1.41
CA GLU A 33 11.66 12.13 -0.94
C GLU A 33 10.21 12.46 -0.60
N ALA A 34 9.30 12.22 -1.54
CA ALA A 34 7.89 12.37 -1.31
C ALA A 34 7.64 11.37 -0.19
N PHE A 35 7.53 11.85 1.05
CA PHE A 35 7.34 11.03 2.23
C PHE A 35 6.17 10.10 1.92
N ALA A 36 6.50 8.87 1.56
CA ALA A 36 5.54 8.00 0.91
C ALA A 36 4.63 7.51 2.02
N CYS A 37 3.38 7.97 2.01
CA CYS A 37 2.35 7.48 2.89
C CYS A 37 2.40 5.95 2.93
N ALA A 38 2.76 5.40 4.08
CA ALA A 38 2.91 3.98 4.30
C ALA A 38 1.80 3.49 5.22
N ILE A 39 1.07 2.48 4.75
CA ILE A 39 0.12 1.71 5.56
C ILE A 39 0.65 0.30 5.81
N SER A 40 0.32 -0.25 6.96
CA SER A 40 0.58 -1.65 7.29
C SER A 40 -0.63 -2.22 8.03
N VAL A 41 -0.95 -3.47 7.73
CA VAL A 41 -2.04 -4.20 8.37
C VAL A 41 -1.54 -5.58 8.74
N THR A 42 -1.78 -6.00 9.97
CA THR A 42 -1.38 -7.31 10.46
C THR A 42 -2.35 -8.38 9.97
N ALA A 43 -1.91 -9.63 9.95
CA ALA A 43 -2.82 -10.76 9.79
C ALA A 43 -3.85 -10.78 10.94
N PRO A 44 -5.09 -11.21 10.70
CA PRO A 44 -6.07 -11.39 11.77
C PRO A 44 -5.59 -12.42 12.80
N GLN A 45 -5.82 -12.14 14.08
CA GLN A 45 -5.45 -13.00 15.19
C GLN A 45 -6.70 -13.33 16.00
N LYS A 46 -6.85 -14.60 16.40
CA LYS A 46 -7.91 -15.00 17.31
C LYS A 46 -7.54 -14.61 18.74
N LEU A 47 -8.43 -13.90 19.42
CA LEU A 47 -8.36 -13.58 20.84
C LEU A 47 -9.41 -14.42 21.58
N GLY A 48 -8.95 -15.33 22.43
CA GLY A 48 -9.84 -16.27 23.12
C GLY A 48 -10.58 -17.20 22.16
N THR A 49 -11.86 -17.47 22.44
CA THR A 49 -12.68 -18.43 21.68
C THR A 49 -13.50 -17.79 20.56
N SER A 50 -13.86 -16.51 20.72
CA SER A 50 -14.91 -15.87 19.93
C SER A 50 -14.55 -14.48 19.37
N THR A 51 -13.35 -13.97 19.63
CA THR A 51 -12.94 -12.64 19.14
C THR A 51 -11.82 -12.77 18.11
N ILE A 52 -11.88 -11.94 17.07
CA ILE A 52 -10.79 -11.75 16.11
C ILE A 52 -10.34 -10.30 16.20
N ARG A 53 -9.02 -10.09 16.27
CA ARG A 53 -8.40 -8.78 16.20
C ARG A 53 -7.59 -8.64 14.93
N VAL A 54 -7.70 -7.48 14.30
CA VAL A 54 -6.79 -7.03 13.25
C VAL A 54 -6.25 -5.66 13.64
N THR A 55 -5.01 -5.40 13.26
CA THR A 55 -4.31 -4.17 13.62
C THR A 55 -3.84 -3.47 12.35
N GLY A 56 -4.03 -2.16 12.30
CA GLY A 56 -3.56 -1.29 11.24
C GLY A 56 -2.64 -0.22 11.80
N ASN A 57 -1.68 0.20 10.99
CA ASN A 57 -0.84 1.36 11.26
C ASN A 57 -0.75 2.21 10.00
N ARG A 58 -0.73 3.52 10.21
CA ARG A 58 -0.52 4.53 9.18
C ARG A 58 0.56 5.49 9.63
N ASN A 59 1.55 5.70 8.77
CA ASN A 59 2.54 6.75 9.00
C ASN A 59 1.86 8.14 8.94
N THR A 60 2.36 9.09 9.72
CA THR A 60 1.89 10.48 9.78
C THR A 60 1.95 11.20 8.44
N ASP A 61 2.82 10.73 7.54
CA ASP A 61 3.06 11.31 6.21
C ASP A 61 1.94 11.04 5.18
N CYS A 62 0.89 10.32 5.58
CA CYS A 62 -0.33 10.17 4.79
C CYS A 62 -1.22 11.42 4.72
N GLY A 63 -0.70 12.59 5.14
CA GLY A 63 -1.47 13.83 5.25
C GLY A 63 -2.52 13.77 6.36
N THR A 64 -3.43 14.75 6.38
CA THR A 64 -4.54 14.84 7.34
C THR A 64 -5.71 13.90 7.04
N GLY A 65 -5.60 13.04 6.03
CA GLY A 65 -6.66 12.10 5.65
C GLY A 65 -6.98 11.11 6.76
N ASN A 66 -8.12 10.41 6.66
CA ASN A 66 -8.43 9.24 7.48
C ASN A 66 -7.99 7.97 6.74
N SER A 67 -7.73 6.88 7.48
CA SER A 67 -7.62 5.55 6.90
C SER A 67 -8.70 4.64 7.45
N THR A 68 -9.11 3.63 6.71
CA THR A 68 -10.13 2.67 7.10
C THR A 68 -9.48 1.30 7.23
N LEU A 69 -9.52 0.74 8.44
CA LEU A 69 -9.14 -0.63 8.74
C LEU A 69 -10.38 -1.50 8.66
N ASN A 70 -10.32 -2.55 7.84
CA ASN A 70 -11.38 -3.51 7.61
C ASN A 70 -10.92 -4.90 8.03
N LEU A 71 -11.80 -5.65 8.68
CA LEU A 71 -11.70 -7.10 8.77
C LEU A 71 -12.62 -7.70 7.71
N GLN A 72 -12.06 -8.57 6.88
CA GLN A 72 -12.79 -9.23 5.80
C GLN A 72 -12.86 -10.73 6.03
N ARG A 73 -14.01 -11.32 5.68
CA ARG A 73 -14.26 -12.76 5.67
C ARG A 73 -14.41 -13.22 4.22
N GLN A 74 -13.78 -14.33 3.88
CA GLN A 74 -13.94 -14.95 2.57
C GLN A 74 -15.29 -15.65 2.47
N GLN A 75 -16.08 -15.34 1.44
CA GLN A 75 -17.34 -16.05 1.15
C GLN A 75 -17.11 -17.22 0.18
N ILE A 76 -16.36 -16.94 -0.89
CA ILE A 76 -15.91 -17.88 -1.91
C ILE A 76 -14.49 -17.50 -2.33
N PRO A 77 -13.73 -18.38 -3.02
CA PRO A 77 -12.42 -18.03 -3.56
C PRO A 77 -12.45 -16.70 -4.34
N GLY A 78 -11.60 -15.74 -3.94
CA GLY A 78 -11.54 -14.40 -4.53
C GLY A 78 -12.58 -13.38 -4.05
N PHE A 79 -13.67 -13.79 -3.40
CA PHE A 79 -14.71 -12.87 -2.92
C PHE A 79 -14.64 -12.66 -1.40
N TRP A 80 -14.60 -11.39 -1.01
CA TRP A 80 -14.38 -10.96 0.36
C TRP A 80 -15.48 -10.00 0.81
N GLU A 81 -16.05 -10.28 1.98
CA GLU A 81 -17.05 -9.44 2.64
C GLU A 81 -16.40 -8.73 3.83
N THR A 82 -16.61 -7.42 3.97
CA THR A 82 -16.21 -6.68 5.17
C THR A 82 -17.18 -6.98 6.31
N VAL A 83 -16.68 -7.62 7.38
CA VAL A 83 -17.49 -7.99 8.55
C VAL A 83 -17.35 -6.99 9.70
N ALA A 84 -16.27 -6.21 9.68
CA ALA A 84 -16.07 -5.12 10.63
C ALA A 84 -15.19 -4.04 9.97
N SER A 85 -15.40 -2.78 10.35
CA SER A 85 -14.65 -1.65 9.83
C SER A 85 -14.44 -0.60 10.92
N ARG A 86 -13.29 0.07 10.89
CA ARG A 86 -12.96 1.19 11.77
C ARG A 86 -12.18 2.24 11.02
N THR A 87 -12.57 3.49 11.18
CA THR A 87 -11.78 4.63 10.73
C THR A 87 -10.68 4.95 11.75
N LEU A 88 -9.45 5.02 11.28
CA LEU A 88 -8.27 5.51 12.00
C LEU A 88 -8.02 6.95 11.56
N SER A 89 -8.23 7.89 12.48
CA SER A 89 -8.03 9.32 12.25
C SER A 89 -6.61 9.73 12.61
N GLY A 90 -6.01 10.60 11.80
CA GLY A 90 -4.61 11.01 11.98
C GLY A 90 -3.59 9.92 11.69
N GLY A 91 -2.30 10.23 11.91
CA GLY A 91 -1.25 9.22 11.90
C GLY A 91 -1.30 8.36 13.16
N GLY A 92 -1.01 7.06 13.02
CA GLY A 92 -0.91 6.18 14.17
C GLY A 92 -1.47 4.77 13.97
N PHE A 93 -1.52 4.08 15.10
CA PHE A 93 -1.87 2.68 15.24
C PHE A 93 -3.31 2.53 15.72
N GLY A 94 -4.01 1.50 15.24
CA GLY A 94 -5.29 1.12 15.80
C GLY A 94 -5.63 -0.34 15.56
N SER A 95 -6.51 -0.88 16.41
CA SER A 95 -7.03 -2.24 16.29
C SER A 95 -8.53 -2.24 16.05
N LEU A 96 -9.00 -3.32 15.45
CA LEU A 96 -10.39 -3.61 15.20
C LEU A 96 -10.67 -5.02 15.71
N ASP A 97 -11.65 -5.12 16.60
CA ASP A 97 -12.11 -6.39 17.15
C ASP A 97 -13.46 -6.76 16.55
N PHE A 98 -13.65 -8.05 16.31
CA PHE A 98 -14.88 -8.60 15.78
C PHE A 98 -15.26 -9.86 16.54
N ASN A 99 -16.49 -9.90 17.02
CA ASN A 99 -17.06 -11.10 17.63
C ASN A 99 -17.52 -12.08 16.54
N CYS A 100 -16.83 -13.20 16.43
CA CYS A 100 -17.10 -14.28 15.49
C CYS A 100 -17.79 -15.48 16.15
N ASN A 101 -18.38 -15.32 17.34
CA ASN A 101 -19.07 -16.39 18.07
C ASN A 101 -20.06 -17.16 17.16
N GLY A 102 -20.00 -18.49 17.22
CA GLY A 102 -20.90 -19.39 16.48
C GLY A 102 -20.68 -19.45 14.97
N ARG A 103 -19.68 -18.76 14.41
CA ARG A 103 -19.45 -18.70 12.94
C ARG A 103 -18.62 -19.84 12.37
N GLY A 104 -18.15 -20.76 13.22
CA GLY A 104 -17.35 -21.91 12.84
C GLY A 104 -15.99 -21.52 12.25
N THR A 105 -15.48 -22.32 11.31
CA THR A 105 -14.19 -22.10 10.65
C THR A 105 -14.35 -21.27 9.39
N GLN A 106 -13.68 -20.12 9.34
CA GLN A 106 -13.74 -19.19 8.20
C GLN A 106 -12.33 -18.65 7.88
N THR A 107 -12.12 -18.18 6.67
CA THR A 107 -10.88 -17.50 6.28
C THR A 107 -11.07 -15.99 6.40
N TYR A 108 -10.15 -15.32 7.10
CA TYR A 108 -10.17 -13.88 7.31
C TYR A 108 -8.92 -13.21 6.77
N ARG A 109 -9.03 -11.93 6.46
CA ARG A 109 -7.88 -11.05 6.20
C ARG A 109 -8.15 -9.64 6.74
N GLY A 110 -7.10 -8.93 7.08
CA GLY A 110 -7.12 -7.50 7.27
C GLY A 110 -7.00 -6.76 5.95
N GLN A 111 -7.68 -5.63 5.83
CA GLN A 111 -7.46 -4.67 4.75
C GLN A 111 -7.37 -3.27 5.35
N GLN A 112 -6.41 -2.46 4.94
CA GLN A 112 -6.38 -1.04 5.25
C GLN A 112 -6.43 -0.24 3.95
N VAL A 113 -7.29 0.77 3.95
CA VAL A 113 -7.46 1.73 2.85
C VAL A 113 -7.11 3.11 3.36
N ALA A 114 -6.20 3.80 2.70
CA ALA A 114 -5.83 5.18 3.04
C ALA A 114 -5.76 6.03 1.76
N ARG A 115 -5.62 7.35 1.94
CA ARG A 115 -5.43 8.27 0.83
C ARG A 115 -4.14 9.05 1.07
N GLN A 116 -3.25 9.07 0.09
CA GLN A 116 -2.03 9.88 0.14
C GLN A 116 -2.37 11.36 -0.10
N VAL A 117 -1.45 12.23 0.31
CA VAL A 117 -1.41 13.62 -0.17
C VAL A 117 -1.30 13.58 -1.70
N GLY A 118 -2.15 14.33 -2.41
CA GLY A 118 -2.30 14.23 -3.88
C GLY A 118 -3.43 13.32 -4.36
N GLY A 119 -4.13 12.63 -3.46
CA GLY A 119 -5.43 12.02 -3.73
C GLY A 119 -5.41 10.54 -4.14
N THR A 120 -4.24 9.93 -4.29
CA THR A 120 -4.07 8.50 -4.60
C THR A 120 -4.56 7.62 -3.45
N THR A 121 -5.42 6.64 -3.76
CA THR A 121 -5.87 5.64 -2.79
C THR A 121 -4.82 4.54 -2.64
N LEU A 122 -4.42 4.26 -1.40
CA LEU A 122 -3.62 3.10 -1.05
C LEU A 122 -4.50 2.01 -0.47
N VAL A 123 -4.30 0.79 -0.92
CA VAL A 123 -4.95 -0.39 -0.37
C VAL A 123 -3.87 -1.40 -0.02
N LYS A 124 -3.91 -1.93 1.20
CA LYS A 124 -3.04 -3.02 1.64
C LYS A 124 -3.87 -4.09 2.29
N ASN A 125 -3.62 -5.34 1.90
CA ASN A 125 -4.21 -6.50 2.52
C ASN A 125 -3.15 -7.23 3.34
N SER A 126 -3.55 -7.84 4.45
CA SER A 126 -2.70 -8.77 5.19
C SER A 126 -2.67 -10.14 4.52
N SER A 127 -1.85 -11.05 5.06
CA SER A 127 -2.02 -12.49 4.82
C SER A 127 -3.41 -12.96 5.24
N ASN A 128 -3.89 -14.01 4.57
CA ASN A 128 -5.16 -14.67 4.89
C ASN A 128 -4.93 -15.71 5.99
N VAL A 129 -5.82 -15.78 6.97
CA VAL A 129 -5.73 -16.71 8.10
C VAL A 129 -7.05 -17.47 8.25
N ARG A 130 -6.97 -18.79 8.37
CA ARG A 130 -8.12 -19.64 8.69
C ARG A 130 -8.31 -19.68 10.21
N ILE A 131 -9.46 -19.20 10.69
CA ILE A 131 -9.76 -19.09 12.12
C ILE A 131 -11.07 -19.82 12.40
N THR A 132 -11.05 -20.68 13.42
CA THR A 132 -12.24 -21.35 13.96
C THR A 132 -12.72 -20.60 15.19
N CYS A 133 -13.95 -20.12 15.17
CA CYS A 133 -14.60 -19.48 16.30
C CYS A 133 -15.63 -20.41 16.94
N SER A 134 -15.54 -20.54 18.27
CA SER A 134 -16.42 -21.39 19.08
C SER A 134 -17.20 -20.51 20.05
N GLY A 135 -18.45 -20.90 20.28
CA GLY A 135 -19.39 -20.27 21.20
C GLY A 135 -19.62 -21.06 22.45
#